data_AF-D4KC51-F1
#
_entry.id   AF-D4KC51-F1
#
_cell.length_a   1.000
_cell.length_b   1.000
_cell.length_c   1.000
_cell.angle_alpha   90.00
_cell.angle_beta   90.00
_cell.angle_gamma   90.00
#
_symmetry.space_group_name_H-M   'P 1'
#
loop_
_entity.id
_entity.type
_entity.pdbx_description
1 polymer ?
#
loop_
_entity_poly.entity_id
_entity_poly.type
_entity_poly.pdbx_seq_one_letter_code
_entity_poly.pdbx_strand_id
1 'polypeptide(L)'
;MRRATLVFFDEAAFCSDELIVVCEAFATQNTDFVTDTDTDYNPEMQPRQVPTQLVYASSQDTMDKLFYKYYKQFAKRMIAGDRDYFVCDMICDVAIKVYMKGKPYKALLTQDKVDAALKSNKMKALREYYNRPSRDGGVNQIIKWGTVRRNERKYIPQLYWDKNYQYILAFDPARTMDNSIVGVMRIYNDPENGMCGDIINCVNMVDLANEKKFKLDSNRQLEQLHELILHYNGQNPDYEYIDRLMIDQGAGGGGTSTYADGLLNNWTDKTGVEHRGFIDANHELYEGYDARYPDAVDKLRLISPRKFRTAMVEEFIELMNLGVIHFPLEYNGGDYVQVVDGVDKSTGQEILKTHELSLEEQTAWVNIDLMKNEITSIQKTTNSENTTVTYALAPDVANKIHDDRFYVAILLAHRLYELRRKDKVRQSAVETMTAPPICISNIDF
;
A
#
# COMPACT_ATOMS: atom_id res chain seq x y z
N MET A 1 -8.14 32.41 -30.53
CA MET A 1 -7.69 31.00 -30.50
C MET A 1 -8.56 30.25 -29.50
N ARG A 2 -9.51 29.45 -29.99
CA ARG A 2 -10.42 28.63 -29.15
C ARG A 2 -9.61 27.47 -28.56
N ARG A 3 -9.59 27.34 -27.23
CA ARG A 3 -8.78 26.30 -26.55
C ARG A 3 -9.53 24.98 -26.41
N ALA A 4 -10.56 24.93 -25.57
CA ALA A 4 -11.39 23.74 -25.37
C ALA A 4 -12.87 24.13 -25.29
N THR A 5 -13.75 23.25 -25.76
CA THR A 5 -15.22 23.42 -25.61
C THR A 5 -15.79 22.47 -24.57
N LEU A 6 -15.13 21.34 -24.37
CA LEU A 6 -15.43 20.34 -23.35
C LEU A 6 -14.09 19.87 -22.79
N VAL A 7 -13.96 19.89 -21.45
CA VAL A 7 -12.87 19.23 -20.74
C VAL A 7 -13.51 18.13 -19.91
N PHE A 8 -13.12 16.89 -20.18
CA PHE A 8 -13.62 15.71 -19.50
C PHE A 8 -12.48 15.09 -18.70
N PHE A 9 -12.61 15.13 -17.38
CA PHE A 9 -11.74 14.41 -16.46
C PHE A 9 -12.39 13.06 -16.16
N ASP A 10 -11.83 12.01 -16.76
CA ASP A 10 -12.13 10.62 -16.38
C ASP A 10 -11.22 10.22 -15.23
N GLU A 11 -11.73 9.41 -14.29
CA GLU A 11 -11.05 9.08 -13.02
C GLU A 11 -10.54 10.31 -12.26
N ALA A 12 -11.37 11.36 -12.22
CA ALA A 12 -11.03 12.66 -11.66
C ALA A 12 -10.58 12.63 -10.19
N ALA A 13 -10.99 11.65 -9.39
CA ALA A 13 -10.55 11.51 -7.99
C ALA A 13 -9.07 11.08 -7.87
N PHE A 14 -8.54 10.41 -8.89
CA PHE A 14 -7.17 9.90 -8.95
C PHE A 14 -6.23 10.83 -9.73
N CYS A 15 -6.77 11.82 -10.44
CA CYS A 15 -5.99 12.88 -11.05
C CYS A 15 -5.26 13.74 -9.99
N SER A 16 -4.14 14.35 -10.38
CA SER A 16 -3.50 15.38 -9.58
C SER A 16 -4.42 16.60 -9.46
N ASP A 17 -4.59 17.11 -8.24
CA ASP A 17 -5.38 18.34 -8.00
C ASP A 17 -4.83 19.51 -8.83
N GLU A 18 -3.51 19.59 -9.01
CA GLU A 18 -2.87 20.62 -9.83
C GLU A 18 -3.24 20.51 -11.31
N LEU A 19 -3.29 19.28 -11.84
CA LEU A 19 -3.67 19.02 -13.22
C LEU A 19 -5.09 19.49 -13.49
N ILE A 20 -6.01 19.19 -12.56
CA ILE A 20 -7.41 19.61 -12.68
C ILE A 20 -7.49 21.14 -12.75
N VAL A 21 -6.86 21.83 -11.80
CA VAL A 21 -6.89 23.31 -11.74
C VAL A 21 -6.29 23.96 -13.00
N VAL A 22 -5.18 23.41 -13.51
CA VAL A 22 -4.56 23.94 -14.75
C VAL A 22 -5.47 23.74 -15.95
N CYS A 23 -6.10 22.56 -16.07
CA CYS A 23 -6.97 22.24 -17.20
C CYS A 23 -8.32 22.97 -17.15
N GLU A 24 -8.83 23.30 -15.97
CA GLU A 24 -10.05 24.11 -15.81
C GLU A 24 -9.92 25.48 -16.46
N ALA A 25 -8.72 26.08 -16.41
CA ALA A 25 -8.47 27.37 -17.05
C ALA A 25 -8.77 27.36 -18.56
N PHE A 26 -8.68 26.19 -19.21
CA PHE A 26 -9.02 26.07 -20.64
C PHE A 26 -10.50 26.22 -20.95
N ALA A 27 -11.38 26.02 -19.96
CA ALA A 27 -12.83 26.17 -20.09
C ALA A 27 -13.35 27.54 -19.64
N THR A 28 -12.48 28.50 -19.31
CA THR A 28 -12.89 29.84 -18.84
C THR A 28 -13.24 30.83 -19.96
N GLN A 29 -13.06 30.43 -21.22
CA GLN A 29 -13.28 31.32 -22.38
C GLN A 29 -14.78 31.54 -22.62
N ASN A 30 -15.19 32.80 -22.77
CA ASN A 30 -16.56 33.14 -23.14
C ASN A 30 -16.83 32.77 -24.60
N THR A 31 -17.74 31.83 -24.82
CA THR A 31 -18.16 31.35 -26.15
C THR A 31 -18.97 32.37 -26.94
N ASP A 32 -19.53 33.39 -26.28
CA ASP A 32 -20.31 34.45 -26.92
C ASP A 32 -19.43 35.60 -27.45
N PHE A 33 -18.11 35.54 -27.27
CA PHE A 33 -17.20 36.56 -27.78
C PHE A 33 -17.03 36.45 -29.31
N VAL A 34 -17.77 37.29 -30.04
CA VAL A 34 -17.70 37.42 -31.51
C VAL A 34 -17.41 38.88 -31.86
N THR A 35 -16.46 39.09 -32.77
CA THR A 35 -16.12 40.42 -33.30
C THR A 35 -16.44 40.45 -34.79
N ASP A 36 -17.23 41.43 -35.20
CA ASP A 36 -17.57 41.69 -36.61
C ASP A 36 -17.12 43.10 -37.00
N THR A 37 -16.76 43.29 -38.25
CA THR A 37 -16.39 44.59 -38.83
C THR A 37 -17.58 45.34 -39.43
N ASP A 38 -18.76 44.70 -39.51
CA ASP A 38 -20.00 45.34 -39.97
C ASP A 38 -20.55 46.33 -38.94
N THR A 39 -20.90 47.54 -39.38
CA THR A 39 -21.47 48.61 -38.55
C THR A 39 -22.87 48.31 -38.04
N ASP A 40 -23.61 47.42 -38.71
CA ASP A 40 -24.96 47.02 -38.31
C ASP A 40 -24.96 45.79 -37.38
N TYR A 41 -23.78 45.23 -37.08
CA TYR A 41 -23.64 44.08 -36.19
C TYR A 41 -23.94 44.45 -34.72
N ASN A 42 -24.94 43.80 -34.14
CA ASN A 42 -25.22 43.88 -32.70
C ASN A 42 -25.00 42.51 -32.02
N PRO A 43 -23.98 42.37 -31.14
CA PRO A 43 -23.70 41.12 -30.43
C PRO A 43 -24.83 40.70 -29.47
N GLU A 44 -25.68 41.62 -29.00
CA GLU A 44 -26.79 41.31 -28.09
C GLU A 44 -27.95 40.56 -28.76
N MET A 45 -28.04 40.62 -30.09
CA MET A 45 -29.07 39.92 -30.87
C MET A 45 -28.65 38.50 -31.28
N GLN A 46 -27.43 38.07 -30.91
CA GLN A 46 -26.95 36.73 -31.24
C GLN A 46 -27.64 35.66 -30.37
N PRO A 47 -27.97 34.49 -30.94
CA PRO A 47 -28.32 33.33 -30.15
C PRO A 47 -27.16 32.96 -29.22
N ARG A 48 -27.46 32.76 -27.94
CA ARG A 48 -26.46 32.32 -26.95
C ARG A 48 -25.84 31.01 -27.40
N GLN A 49 -24.50 30.95 -27.37
CA GLN A 49 -23.80 29.70 -27.64
C GLN A 49 -23.83 28.80 -26.41
N VAL A 50 -23.63 27.50 -26.64
CA VAL A 50 -23.45 26.56 -25.54
C VAL A 50 -22.14 26.91 -24.83
N PRO A 51 -22.16 27.19 -23.52
CA PRO A 51 -20.95 27.50 -22.78
C PRO A 51 -20.00 26.31 -22.77
N THR A 52 -18.73 26.59 -22.55
CA THR A 52 -17.70 25.58 -22.29
C THR A 52 -18.12 24.67 -21.12
N GLN A 53 -17.93 23.36 -21.29
CA GLN A 53 -18.35 22.37 -20.31
C GLN A 53 -17.15 21.73 -19.60
N LEU A 54 -17.27 21.59 -18.29
CA LEU A 54 -16.37 20.82 -17.44
C LEU A 54 -17.12 19.59 -16.93
N VAL A 55 -16.58 18.41 -17.22
CA VAL A 55 -17.15 17.14 -16.75
C VAL A 55 -16.12 16.43 -15.91
N TYR A 56 -16.52 16.05 -14.70
CA TYR A 56 -15.71 15.28 -13.77
C TYR A 56 -16.42 13.96 -13.51
N ALA A 57 -15.87 12.86 -14.03
CA ALA A 57 -16.38 11.51 -13.84
C ALA A 57 -15.34 10.71 -13.07
N SER A 58 -15.77 10.06 -11.97
CA SER A 58 -14.89 9.22 -11.14
C SER A 58 -15.73 8.46 -10.12
N SER A 59 -15.22 7.31 -9.67
CA SER A 59 -15.56 6.82 -8.33
C SER A 59 -15.00 7.76 -7.27
N GLN A 60 -15.49 7.65 -6.03
CA GLN A 60 -15.00 8.53 -4.95
C GLN A 60 -13.57 8.15 -4.54
N ASP A 61 -12.84 9.07 -3.92
CA ASP A 61 -11.60 8.73 -3.21
C ASP A 61 -11.68 9.17 -1.73
N THR A 62 -10.76 10.03 -1.29
CA THR A 62 -10.77 10.61 0.04
C THR A 62 -11.45 11.98 0.04
N MET A 63 -11.97 12.39 1.21
CA MET A 63 -12.68 13.66 1.35
C MET A 63 -11.81 14.91 1.18
N ASP A 64 -10.48 14.78 1.16
CA ASP A 64 -9.54 15.89 0.96
C ASP A 64 -9.25 16.19 -0.52
N LYS A 65 -9.53 15.25 -1.43
CA LYS A 65 -9.35 15.44 -2.88
C LYS A 65 -10.21 16.56 -3.44
N LEU A 66 -9.69 17.23 -4.47
CA LEU A 66 -10.42 18.30 -5.14
C LEU A 66 -11.75 17.81 -5.72
N PHE A 67 -11.77 16.60 -6.28
CA PHE A 67 -13.00 15.98 -6.82
C PHE A 67 -14.12 15.90 -5.76
N TYR A 68 -13.84 15.44 -4.54
CA TYR A 68 -14.87 15.38 -3.48
C TYR A 68 -15.33 16.78 -3.04
N LYS A 69 -14.40 17.73 -2.94
CA LYS A 69 -14.72 19.13 -2.61
C LYS A 69 -15.67 19.72 -3.66
N TYR A 70 -15.40 19.48 -4.94
CA TYR A 70 -16.27 19.87 -6.06
C TYR A 70 -17.61 19.16 -6.03
N TYR A 71 -17.63 17.83 -5.90
CA TYR A 71 -18.87 17.06 -5.73
C TYR A 71 -19.78 17.70 -4.66
N LYS A 72 -19.23 17.97 -3.47
CA LYS A 72 -19.97 18.60 -2.37
C LYS A 72 -20.41 20.03 -2.68
N GLN A 73 -19.54 20.84 -3.28
CA GLN A 73 -19.85 22.24 -3.61
C GLN A 73 -20.89 22.35 -4.72
N PHE A 74 -20.72 21.60 -5.80
CA PHE A 74 -21.59 21.60 -6.96
C PHE A 74 -22.96 21.02 -6.62
N ALA A 75 -23.02 19.98 -5.75
CA ALA A 75 -24.29 19.47 -5.25
C ALA A 75 -25.06 20.55 -4.47
N LYS A 76 -24.38 21.34 -3.63
CA LYS A 76 -25.00 22.47 -2.93
C LYS A 76 -25.53 23.54 -3.89
N ARG A 77 -24.77 23.87 -4.95
CA ARG A 77 -25.18 24.83 -5.99
C ARG A 77 -26.41 24.34 -6.75
N MET A 78 -26.38 23.09 -7.20
CA MET A 78 -27.50 22.43 -7.87
C MET A 78 -28.77 22.45 -7.00
N ILE A 79 -28.67 22.09 -5.72
CA ILE A 79 -29.80 22.12 -4.77
C ILE A 79 -30.31 23.55 -4.55
N ALA A 80 -29.42 24.55 -4.58
CA ALA A 80 -29.81 25.95 -4.51
C ALA A 80 -30.49 26.47 -5.80
N GLY A 81 -30.63 25.64 -6.83
CA GLY A 81 -31.30 25.98 -8.10
C GLY A 81 -30.39 26.60 -9.14
N ASP A 82 -29.07 26.60 -8.92
CA ASP A 82 -28.10 27.07 -9.90
C ASP A 82 -28.01 26.07 -11.06
N ARG A 83 -28.36 26.51 -12.27
CA ARG A 83 -28.47 25.66 -13.46
C ARG A 83 -27.12 25.38 -14.13
N ASP A 84 -26.08 26.08 -13.73
CA ASP A 84 -24.72 25.87 -14.25
C ASP A 84 -24.06 24.65 -13.59
N TYR A 85 -24.68 24.07 -12.56
CA TYR A 85 -24.16 22.91 -11.84
C TYR A 85 -25.14 21.74 -11.92
N PHE A 86 -24.61 20.59 -12.33
CA PHE A 86 -25.30 19.32 -12.30
C PHE A 86 -24.41 18.27 -11.63
N VAL A 87 -24.98 17.56 -10.65
CA VAL A 87 -24.32 16.46 -9.96
C VAL A 87 -25.24 15.25 -9.96
N CYS A 88 -24.71 14.13 -10.42
CA CYS A 88 -25.40 12.85 -10.40
C CYS A 88 -24.57 11.85 -9.59
N ASP A 89 -25.20 11.17 -8.64
CA ASP A 89 -24.61 10.08 -7.88
C ASP A 89 -25.19 8.76 -8.38
N MET A 90 -24.36 7.95 -9.04
CA MET A 90 -24.75 6.67 -9.64
C MET A 90 -24.01 5.54 -8.91
N ILE A 91 -24.68 4.94 -7.93
CA ILE A 91 -24.18 3.74 -7.25
C ILE A 91 -24.40 2.48 -8.10
N CYS A 92 -23.74 1.38 -7.75
CA CYS A 92 -23.77 0.12 -8.47
C CYS A 92 -25.19 -0.45 -8.68
N ASP A 93 -26.14 -0.12 -7.81
CA ASP A 93 -27.55 -0.50 -7.97
C ASP A 93 -28.13 -0.07 -9.33
N VAL A 94 -27.67 1.06 -9.88
CA VAL A 94 -28.11 1.56 -11.20
C VAL A 94 -27.64 0.63 -12.32
N ALA A 95 -26.44 0.04 -12.18
CA ALA A 95 -25.87 -0.91 -13.14
C ALA A 95 -26.37 -2.36 -12.95
N ILE A 96 -26.85 -2.69 -11.74
CA ILE A 96 -27.41 -3.99 -11.39
C ILE A 96 -28.90 -4.07 -11.76
N LYS A 97 -29.67 -3.03 -11.44
CA LYS A 97 -31.13 -2.97 -11.64
C LYS A 97 -31.45 -2.10 -12.86
N VAL A 98 -31.13 -2.62 -14.04
CA VAL A 98 -31.35 -1.92 -15.31
C VAL A 98 -32.78 -2.12 -15.81
N TYR A 99 -33.42 -1.04 -16.27
CA TYR A 99 -34.75 -1.08 -16.90
C TYR A 99 -34.69 -0.48 -18.30
N MET A 100 -35.36 -1.11 -19.26
CA MET A 100 -35.57 -0.58 -20.60
C MET A 100 -37.06 -0.46 -20.87
N LYS A 101 -37.54 0.76 -21.16
CA LYS A 101 -38.98 1.09 -21.32
C LYS A 101 -39.83 0.65 -20.11
N GLY A 102 -39.30 0.85 -18.90
CA GLY A 102 -39.98 0.50 -17.64
C GLY A 102 -40.01 -0.99 -17.31
N LYS A 103 -39.37 -1.86 -18.12
CA LYS A 103 -39.27 -3.30 -17.86
C LYS A 103 -37.83 -3.69 -17.49
N PRO A 104 -37.60 -4.65 -16.58
CA PRO A 104 -36.27 -5.16 -16.27
C PRO A 104 -35.52 -5.57 -17.54
N TYR A 105 -34.23 -5.23 -17.61
CA TYR A 105 -33.35 -5.52 -18.74
C TYR A 105 -32.05 -6.17 -18.26
N LYS A 106 -31.19 -6.60 -19.20
CA LYS A 106 -29.92 -7.24 -18.87
C LYS A 106 -29.04 -6.27 -18.05
N ALA A 107 -28.58 -6.72 -16.88
CA ALA A 107 -27.71 -5.96 -16.00
C ALA A 107 -26.33 -5.74 -16.64
N LEU A 108 -25.73 -4.57 -16.35
CA LEU A 108 -24.37 -4.23 -16.75
C LEU A 108 -23.33 -4.74 -15.73
N LEU A 109 -23.75 -4.91 -14.48
CA LEU A 109 -22.95 -5.40 -13.37
C LEU A 109 -23.75 -6.48 -12.62
N THR A 110 -23.09 -7.56 -12.23
CA THR A 110 -23.73 -8.62 -11.43
C THR A 110 -23.52 -8.37 -9.95
N GLN A 111 -24.52 -8.74 -9.14
CA GLN A 111 -24.41 -8.65 -7.67
C GLN A 111 -23.22 -9.46 -7.16
N ASP A 112 -22.97 -10.64 -7.74
CA ASP A 112 -21.85 -11.51 -7.34
C ASP A 112 -20.48 -10.82 -7.46
N LYS A 113 -20.28 -9.95 -8.48
CA LYS A 113 -19.03 -9.19 -8.63
C LYS A 113 -18.86 -8.16 -7.51
N VAL A 114 -19.94 -7.46 -7.16
CA VAL A 114 -19.93 -6.48 -6.06
C VAL A 114 -19.70 -7.19 -4.73
N ASP A 115 -20.36 -8.32 -4.50
CA ASP A 115 -20.22 -9.11 -3.28
C ASP A 115 -18.81 -9.70 -3.14
N ALA A 116 -18.21 -10.15 -4.24
CA ALA A 116 -16.83 -10.61 -4.26
C ALA A 116 -15.85 -9.47 -3.91
N ALA A 117 -16.05 -8.28 -4.50
CA ALA A 117 -15.22 -7.12 -4.20
C ALA A 117 -15.38 -6.65 -2.74
N LEU A 118 -16.61 -6.63 -2.21
CA LEU A 118 -16.89 -6.30 -0.81
C LEU A 118 -16.26 -7.30 0.17
N LYS A 119 -16.22 -8.59 -0.19
CA LYS A 119 -15.55 -9.64 0.60
C LYS A 119 -14.03 -9.51 0.56
N SER A 120 -13.47 -9.10 -0.57
CA SER A 120 -12.03 -8.94 -0.78
C SER A 120 -11.49 -7.69 -0.08
N ASN A 121 -12.01 -6.51 -0.43
CA ASN A 121 -11.63 -5.24 0.16
C ASN A 121 -12.84 -4.34 0.30
N LYS A 122 -13.49 -4.42 1.46
CA LYS A 122 -14.73 -3.70 1.75
C LYS A 122 -14.59 -2.18 1.58
N MET A 123 -13.50 -1.58 2.06
CA MET A 123 -13.32 -0.13 1.97
C MET A 123 -13.20 0.32 0.51
N LYS A 124 -12.37 -0.37 -0.27
CA LYS A 124 -12.24 -0.10 -1.70
C LYS A 124 -13.57 -0.32 -2.44
N ALA A 125 -14.27 -1.43 -2.16
CA ALA A 125 -15.54 -1.72 -2.82
C ALA A 125 -16.65 -0.72 -2.46
N LEU A 126 -16.70 -0.22 -1.22
CA LEU A 126 -17.64 0.85 -0.85
C LEU A 126 -17.36 2.16 -1.59
N ARG A 127 -16.09 2.45 -1.81
CA ARG A 127 -15.62 3.62 -2.54
C ARG A 127 -15.95 3.52 -4.04
N GLU A 128 -15.67 2.36 -4.63
CA GLU A 128 -15.85 2.06 -6.05
C GLU A 128 -17.31 1.85 -6.45
N TYR A 129 -18.03 1.01 -5.73
CA TYR A 129 -19.39 0.58 -6.10
C TYR A 129 -20.49 1.41 -5.44
N TYR A 130 -20.23 2.02 -4.29
CA TYR A 130 -21.26 2.75 -3.52
C TYR A 130 -20.95 4.24 -3.36
N ASN A 131 -19.92 4.76 -4.04
CA ASN A 131 -19.50 6.16 -3.98
C ASN A 131 -19.38 6.67 -2.54
N ARG A 132 -18.83 5.83 -1.64
CA ARG A 132 -18.60 6.22 -0.25
C ARG A 132 -17.15 6.67 -0.09
N PRO A 133 -16.89 7.99 0.00
CA PRO A 133 -15.55 8.48 0.16
C PRO A 133 -14.99 8.06 1.52
N SER A 134 -13.69 7.78 1.54
CA SER A 134 -12.99 7.51 2.79
C SER A 134 -12.72 8.82 3.52
N ARG A 135 -12.95 8.81 4.84
CA ARG A 135 -12.58 9.91 5.72
C ARG A 135 -11.13 9.70 6.16
N ASP A 136 -10.28 10.69 5.93
CA ASP A 136 -8.93 10.65 6.49
C ASP A 136 -9.03 10.65 8.02
N GLY A 137 -8.17 9.87 8.71
CA GLY A 137 -8.28 9.55 10.14
C GLY A 137 -8.11 10.74 11.10
N GLY A 138 -8.12 11.97 10.58
CA GLY A 138 -7.92 13.20 11.33
C GLY A 138 -6.46 13.45 11.69
N VAL A 139 -6.23 14.42 12.56
CA VAL A 139 -4.88 14.84 12.99
C VAL A 139 -4.13 13.73 13.72
N ASN A 140 -4.84 12.79 14.34
CA ASN A 140 -4.26 11.73 15.16
C ASN A 140 -3.81 10.51 14.35
N GLN A 141 -4.13 10.43 13.06
CA GLN A 141 -3.70 9.32 12.22
C GLN A 141 -2.17 9.35 12.06
N ILE A 142 -1.51 8.19 12.23
CA ILE A 142 -0.04 8.14 12.19
C ILE A 142 0.53 8.32 10.78
N ILE A 143 -0.17 7.78 9.77
CA ILE A 143 0.21 7.80 8.37
C ILE A 143 -1.03 8.12 7.54
N LYS A 144 -0.93 9.18 6.74
CA LYS A 144 -1.98 9.58 5.81
C LYS A 144 -1.89 8.82 4.50
N TRP A 145 -3.01 8.70 3.79
CA TRP A 145 -3.02 8.16 2.42
C TRP A 145 -2.03 8.86 1.50
N GLY A 146 -1.90 10.19 1.60
CA GLY A 146 -0.92 10.94 0.81
C GLY A 146 0.52 10.46 1.01
N THR A 147 0.90 10.03 2.22
CA THR A 147 2.23 9.44 2.47
C THR A 147 2.34 8.04 1.87
N VAL A 148 1.30 7.21 1.99
CA VAL A 148 1.27 5.88 1.35
C VAL A 148 1.43 6.02 -0.16
N ARG A 149 0.65 6.89 -0.82
CA ARG A 149 0.70 7.09 -2.28
C ARG A 149 2.05 7.59 -2.78
N ARG A 150 2.74 8.48 -2.03
CA ARG A 150 4.11 8.91 -2.39
C ARG A 150 5.13 7.78 -2.35
N ASN A 151 4.87 6.77 -1.53
CA ASN A 151 5.70 5.61 -1.35
C ASN A 151 5.27 4.42 -2.22
N GLU A 152 4.21 4.56 -3.02
CA GLU A 152 3.87 3.54 -4.01
C GLU A 152 4.88 3.58 -5.17
N ARG A 153 5.19 2.39 -5.70
CA ARG A 153 6.08 2.19 -6.84
C ARG A 153 5.45 1.21 -7.82
N LYS A 154 5.84 1.33 -9.10
CA LYS A 154 5.36 0.47 -10.18
C LYS A 154 6.10 -0.87 -10.15
N TYR A 155 5.67 -1.76 -9.27
CA TYR A 155 6.05 -3.18 -9.27
C TYR A 155 4.84 -4.04 -8.89
N ILE A 156 4.90 -5.31 -9.25
CA ILE A 156 3.90 -6.31 -8.87
C ILE A 156 4.39 -7.08 -7.63
N PRO A 157 3.49 -7.62 -6.78
CA PRO A 157 3.86 -8.53 -5.72
C PRO A 157 4.77 -9.66 -6.24
N GLN A 158 5.79 -9.99 -5.46
CA GLN A 158 6.80 -10.98 -5.83
C GLN A 158 6.65 -12.18 -4.89
N LEU A 159 6.43 -13.36 -5.47
CA LEU A 159 6.19 -14.60 -4.71
C LEU A 159 7.44 -15.43 -4.44
N TYR A 160 8.51 -15.18 -5.19
CA TYR A 160 9.75 -15.94 -5.16
C TYR A 160 10.96 -15.02 -5.12
N TRP A 161 12.11 -15.56 -4.74
CA TRP A 161 13.38 -14.85 -4.70
C TRP A 161 13.85 -14.31 -6.07
N ASP A 162 14.72 -13.32 -6.01
CA ASP A 162 15.52 -12.79 -7.10
C ASP A 162 16.92 -12.50 -6.52
N LYS A 163 17.96 -12.91 -7.24
CA LYS A 163 19.37 -12.81 -6.83
C LYS A 163 19.85 -11.40 -6.48
N ASN A 164 19.14 -10.37 -6.92
CA ASN A 164 19.53 -8.99 -6.70
C ASN A 164 19.13 -8.45 -5.31
N TYR A 165 18.36 -9.22 -4.54
CA TYR A 165 17.76 -8.76 -3.29
C TYR A 165 18.01 -9.72 -2.13
N GLN A 166 17.95 -9.19 -0.90
CA GLN A 166 17.77 -10.00 0.30
C GLN A 166 16.36 -9.79 0.86
N TYR A 167 15.89 -10.74 1.68
CA TYR A 167 14.51 -10.77 2.15
C TYR A 167 14.42 -10.79 3.67
N ILE A 168 13.55 -9.93 4.20
CA ILE A 168 13.13 -9.97 5.60
C ILE A 168 11.71 -10.53 5.62
N LEU A 169 11.50 -11.54 6.45
CA LEU A 169 10.17 -12.07 6.72
C LEU A 169 9.76 -11.64 8.13
N ALA A 170 8.53 -11.20 8.29
CA ALA A 170 7.94 -10.92 9.58
C ALA A 170 6.68 -11.74 9.77
N PHE A 171 6.54 -12.38 10.92
CA PHE A 171 5.46 -13.28 11.24
C PHE A 171 4.78 -12.86 12.54
N ASP A 172 3.48 -12.57 12.43
CA ASP A 172 2.58 -12.35 13.55
C ASP A 172 1.65 -13.57 13.70
N PRO A 173 2.02 -14.55 14.54
CA PRO A 173 1.23 -15.75 14.74
C PRO A 173 0.04 -15.51 15.66
N ALA A 174 -1.13 -16.00 15.26
CA ALA A 174 -2.24 -16.18 16.20
C ALA A 174 -3.03 -17.47 15.96
N ARG A 175 -3.66 -17.95 17.03
CA ARG A 175 -4.42 -19.22 17.09
C ARG A 175 -5.93 -19.02 17.19
N THR A 176 -6.38 -17.84 17.60
CA THR A 176 -7.78 -17.52 17.92
C THR A 176 -8.35 -16.50 16.92
N MET A 177 -9.05 -15.45 17.36
CA MET A 177 -9.91 -14.59 16.54
C MET A 177 -9.18 -13.62 15.59
N ASP A 178 -7.89 -13.36 15.80
CA ASP A 178 -7.12 -12.38 15.00
C ASP A 178 -6.79 -12.93 13.60
N ASN A 179 -5.81 -12.43 12.84
CA ASN A 179 -5.25 -13.16 11.66
C ASN A 179 -3.89 -13.79 11.99
N SER A 180 -3.37 -14.68 11.14
CA SER A 180 -1.95 -15.08 11.20
C SER A 180 -1.29 -14.56 9.94
N ILE A 181 -0.41 -13.58 10.07
CA ILE A 181 0.12 -12.85 8.91
C ILE A 181 1.62 -13.06 8.78
N VAL A 182 2.07 -13.38 7.57
CA VAL A 182 3.48 -13.30 7.17
C VAL A 182 3.65 -12.19 6.15
N GLY A 183 4.46 -11.20 6.46
CA GLY A 183 4.85 -10.14 5.53
C GLY A 183 6.27 -10.37 5.03
N VAL A 184 6.51 -10.01 3.79
CA VAL A 184 7.82 -10.16 3.16
C VAL A 184 8.24 -8.84 2.53
N MET A 185 9.43 -8.41 2.89
CA MET A 185 10.07 -7.21 2.35
C MET A 185 11.37 -7.60 1.69
N ARG A 186 11.56 -7.20 0.44
CA ARG A 186 12.89 -7.24 -0.17
C ARG A 186 13.65 -5.96 0.21
N ILE A 187 14.93 -6.09 0.48
CA ILE A 187 15.83 -4.99 0.82
C ILE A 187 16.94 -4.86 -0.21
N TYR A 188 17.34 -3.62 -0.46
CA TYR A 188 18.41 -3.26 -1.38
C TYR A 188 18.99 -1.90 -1.00
N ASN A 189 20.23 -1.65 -1.41
CA ASN A 189 20.86 -0.36 -1.25
C ASN A 189 20.57 0.53 -2.46
N ASP A 190 19.73 1.54 -2.28
CA ASP A 190 19.46 2.56 -3.29
C ASP A 190 20.59 3.62 -3.29
N PRO A 191 21.13 4.00 -4.45
CA PRO A 191 22.23 4.97 -4.53
C PRO A 191 21.91 6.34 -3.92
N GLU A 192 20.65 6.78 -3.97
CA GLU A 192 20.24 8.10 -3.50
C GLU A 192 19.71 8.05 -2.05
N ASN A 193 18.95 7.01 -1.72
CA ASN A 193 18.18 6.93 -0.48
C ASN A 193 18.81 5.99 0.57
N GLY A 194 19.88 5.27 0.21
CA GLY A 194 20.51 4.23 1.03
C GLY A 194 19.65 2.97 1.11
N MET A 195 19.73 2.22 2.20
CA MET A 195 18.96 0.97 2.35
C MET A 195 17.44 1.20 2.28
N CYS A 196 16.79 0.65 1.25
CA CYS A 196 15.36 0.70 1.01
C CYS A 196 14.72 -0.67 1.19
N GLY A 197 13.40 -0.67 1.43
CA GLY A 197 12.61 -1.88 1.54
C GLY A 197 11.34 -1.80 0.72
N ASP A 198 11.09 -2.79 -0.13
CA ASP A 198 9.81 -2.92 -0.84
C ASP A 198 9.00 -4.05 -0.21
N ILE A 199 7.77 -3.75 0.24
CA ILE A 199 6.84 -4.77 0.70
C ILE A 199 6.28 -5.47 -0.54
N ILE A 200 6.63 -6.74 -0.69
CA ILE A 200 6.38 -7.51 -1.92
C ILE A 200 5.37 -8.64 -1.74
N ASN A 201 5.12 -9.07 -0.51
CA ASN A 201 4.11 -10.07 -0.22
C ASN A 201 3.53 -9.89 1.19
N CYS A 202 2.27 -10.25 1.34
CA CYS A 202 1.56 -10.34 2.61
C CYS A 202 0.64 -11.56 2.54
N VAL A 203 0.95 -12.59 3.32
CA VAL A 203 0.24 -13.87 3.33
C VAL A 203 -0.59 -13.96 4.59
N ASN A 204 -1.88 -14.28 4.44
CA ASN A 204 -2.77 -14.59 5.55
C ASN A 204 -2.96 -16.11 5.65
N MET A 205 -2.51 -16.73 6.75
CA MET A 205 -2.50 -18.18 6.96
C MET A 205 -3.88 -18.72 7.40
N VAL A 206 -4.84 -18.66 6.49
CA VAL A 206 -6.23 -19.10 6.71
C VAL A 206 -6.45 -20.48 6.09
N ASP A 207 -7.16 -21.36 6.79
CA ASP A 207 -7.61 -22.63 6.23
C ASP A 207 -8.81 -22.41 5.30
N LEU A 208 -8.52 -22.38 4.00
CA LEU A 208 -9.54 -22.22 2.96
C LEU A 208 -10.47 -23.44 2.83
N ALA A 209 -10.09 -24.60 3.36
CA ALA A 209 -10.92 -25.82 3.32
C ALA A 209 -12.06 -25.80 4.35
N ASN A 210 -11.97 -24.96 5.37
CA ASN A 210 -13.00 -24.85 6.39
C ASN A 210 -14.03 -23.76 6.01
N GLU A 211 -15.33 -24.08 6.00
CA GLU A 211 -16.39 -23.11 5.70
C GLU A 211 -16.40 -21.91 6.66
N LYS A 212 -15.92 -22.10 7.90
CA LYS A 212 -15.75 -21.04 8.91
C LYS A 212 -14.43 -20.29 8.79
N LYS A 213 -13.57 -20.66 7.83
CA LYS A 213 -12.26 -20.06 7.56
C LYS A 213 -11.40 -19.92 8.82
N PHE A 214 -11.36 -20.97 9.64
CA PHE A 214 -10.46 -21.00 10.78
C PHE A 214 -9.00 -20.92 10.30
N LYS A 215 -8.12 -20.43 11.16
CA LYS A 215 -6.68 -20.39 10.85
C LYS A 215 -6.11 -21.79 10.72
N LEU A 216 -5.01 -21.89 9.99
CA LEU A 216 -4.17 -23.08 10.05
C LEU A 216 -3.77 -23.35 11.51
N ASP A 217 -3.72 -24.62 11.91
CA ASP A 217 -3.10 -24.98 13.19
C ASP A 217 -1.59 -24.69 13.13
N SER A 218 -0.92 -24.56 14.29
CA SER A 218 0.48 -24.15 14.31
C SER A 218 1.42 -25.06 13.55
N ASN A 219 1.14 -26.36 13.42
CA ASN A 219 2.02 -27.23 12.65
C ASN A 219 1.92 -26.89 11.16
N ARG A 220 0.70 -26.68 10.65
CA ARG A 220 0.48 -26.20 9.27
C ARG A 220 0.99 -24.78 9.05
N GLN A 221 0.91 -23.90 10.05
CA GLN A 221 1.52 -22.55 9.98
C GLN A 221 3.05 -22.63 9.91
N LEU A 222 3.69 -23.51 10.69
CA LEU A 222 5.14 -23.75 10.61
C LEU A 222 5.55 -24.32 9.25
N GLU A 223 4.80 -25.29 8.74
CA GLU A 223 5.05 -25.87 7.41
C GLU A 223 4.94 -24.80 6.31
N GLN A 224 3.90 -23.95 6.36
CA GLN A 224 3.75 -22.85 5.41
C GLN A 224 4.83 -21.77 5.57
N LEU A 225 5.29 -21.51 6.80
CA LEU A 225 6.38 -20.57 7.05
C LEU A 225 7.70 -21.08 6.45
N HIS A 226 7.99 -22.37 6.63
CA HIS A 226 9.12 -23.04 5.99
C HIS A 226 9.07 -22.95 4.47
N GLU A 227 7.92 -23.21 3.85
CA GLU A 227 7.74 -23.08 2.41
C GLU A 227 7.97 -21.65 1.91
N LEU A 228 7.43 -20.65 2.61
CA LEU A 228 7.65 -19.25 2.28
C LEU A 228 9.13 -18.88 2.37
N ILE A 229 9.82 -19.30 3.43
CA ILE A 229 11.27 -19.11 3.58
C ILE A 229 12.02 -19.71 2.38
N LEU A 230 11.67 -20.92 1.95
CA LEU A 230 12.29 -21.54 0.78
C LEU A 230 11.95 -20.83 -0.53
N HIS A 231 10.73 -20.31 -0.70
CA HIS A 231 10.37 -19.53 -1.89
C HIS A 231 11.26 -18.28 -2.05
N TYR A 232 11.57 -17.60 -0.94
CA TYR A 232 12.45 -16.42 -0.93
C TYR A 232 13.93 -16.73 -0.75
N ASN A 233 14.30 -17.97 -0.43
CA ASN A 233 15.69 -18.42 -0.48
C ASN A 233 16.08 -18.97 -1.85
N GLY A 234 15.14 -19.61 -2.54
CA GLY A 234 15.41 -20.34 -3.77
C GLY A 234 16.19 -21.63 -3.56
N GLN A 235 16.76 -22.13 -4.65
CA GLN A 235 17.61 -23.33 -4.67
C GLN A 235 19.06 -23.00 -4.28
N ASN A 236 19.24 -22.23 -3.21
CA ASN A 236 20.53 -21.77 -2.70
C ASN A 236 20.81 -22.42 -1.34
N PRO A 237 22.09 -22.44 -0.89
CA PRO A 237 22.43 -22.80 0.48
C PRO A 237 21.50 -22.17 1.52
N ASP A 238 21.27 -22.89 2.62
CA ASP A 238 20.26 -22.53 3.60
C ASP A 238 20.31 -21.05 4.00
N TYR A 239 19.22 -20.38 3.65
CA TYR A 239 18.89 -19.03 4.05
C TYR A 239 19.83 -17.96 3.51
N GLU A 240 20.66 -18.22 2.50
CA GLU A 240 21.58 -17.24 1.89
C GLU A 240 20.92 -15.89 1.58
N TYR A 241 19.74 -15.91 0.99
CA TYR A 241 18.99 -14.70 0.59
C TYR A 241 18.04 -14.17 1.67
N ILE A 242 17.90 -14.88 2.78
CA ILE A 242 17.08 -14.44 3.92
C ILE A 242 17.95 -13.62 4.88
N ASP A 243 17.65 -12.35 5.09
CA ASP A 243 18.34 -11.54 6.09
C ASP A 243 17.92 -11.96 7.51
N ARG A 244 16.61 -11.90 7.80
CA ARG A 244 16.02 -12.23 9.10
C ARG A 244 14.58 -12.73 9.00
N LEU A 245 14.22 -13.61 9.93
CA LEU A 245 12.85 -13.98 10.28
C LEU A 245 12.48 -13.31 11.62
N MET A 246 11.62 -12.30 11.56
CA MET A 246 11.12 -11.57 12.72
C MET A 246 9.83 -12.26 13.20
N ILE A 247 9.75 -12.68 14.46
CA ILE A 247 8.56 -13.34 15.00
C ILE A 247 8.02 -12.53 16.18
N ASP A 248 6.72 -12.23 16.13
CA ASP A 248 6.04 -11.69 17.30
C ASP A 248 5.94 -12.73 18.41
N GLN A 249 6.47 -12.41 19.59
CA GLN A 249 6.37 -13.31 20.75
C GLN A 249 4.93 -13.49 21.23
N GLY A 250 4.07 -12.51 20.97
CA GLY A 250 2.74 -12.39 21.56
C GLY A 250 2.77 -12.17 23.07
N ALA A 251 1.68 -11.62 23.61
CA ALA A 251 1.58 -11.39 25.06
C ALA A 251 1.61 -12.68 25.89
N GLY A 252 1.19 -13.81 25.31
CA GLY A 252 1.17 -15.14 25.95
C GLY A 252 2.42 -15.99 25.70
N GLY A 253 3.43 -15.50 24.96
CA GLY A 253 4.63 -16.27 24.64
C GLY A 253 4.41 -17.41 23.64
N GLY A 254 3.28 -17.41 22.92
CA GLY A 254 2.98 -18.40 21.89
C GLY A 254 3.95 -18.35 20.71
N GLY A 255 4.41 -17.14 20.35
CA GLY A 255 5.47 -16.93 19.35
C GLY A 255 6.76 -17.67 19.69
N THR A 256 7.16 -17.62 20.96
CA THR A 256 8.34 -18.32 21.46
C THR A 256 8.11 -19.83 21.52
N SER A 257 7.15 -20.26 22.34
CA SER A 257 6.99 -21.68 22.73
C SER A 257 6.49 -22.58 21.59
N THR A 258 5.76 -22.02 20.63
CA THR A 258 5.20 -22.82 19.54
C THR A 258 5.99 -22.65 18.26
N TYR A 259 6.41 -21.43 17.93
CA TYR A 259 7.02 -21.14 16.64
C TYR A 259 8.53 -21.12 16.71
N ALA A 260 9.13 -20.26 17.54
CA ALA A 260 10.59 -20.20 17.61
C ALA A 260 11.21 -21.53 18.10
N ASP A 261 10.62 -22.17 19.11
CA ASP A 261 11.06 -23.51 19.55
C ASP A 261 10.84 -24.58 18.47
N GLY A 262 9.76 -24.46 17.69
CA GLY A 262 9.45 -25.35 16.58
C GLY A 262 10.40 -25.24 15.40
N LEU A 263 11.11 -24.10 15.28
CA LEU A 263 12.06 -23.82 14.20
C LEU A 263 13.51 -24.19 14.56
N LEU A 264 13.81 -24.58 15.80
CA LEU A 264 15.19 -24.86 16.26
C LEU A 264 15.83 -26.09 15.59
N ASN A 265 15.04 -27.13 15.33
CA ASN A 265 15.55 -28.37 14.75
C ASN A 265 15.76 -28.23 13.25
N ASN A 266 16.71 -28.99 12.70
CA ASN A 266 16.76 -29.23 11.27
C ASN A 266 15.44 -29.89 10.83
N TRP A 267 15.02 -29.60 9.61
CA TRP A 267 13.75 -30.06 9.07
C TRP A 267 13.92 -30.53 7.64
N THR A 268 13.06 -31.43 7.20
CA THR A 268 13.09 -31.98 5.84
C THR A 268 11.94 -31.42 5.04
N ASP A 269 12.24 -30.89 3.86
CA ASP A 269 11.23 -30.37 2.95
C ASP A 269 10.44 -31.49 2.24
N LYS A 270 9.47 -31.11 1.42
CA LYS A 270 8.65 -32.05 0.63
C LYS A 270 9.45 -32.79 -0.44
N THR A 271 10.65 -32.32 -0.79
CA THR A 271 11.53 -32.95 -1.77
C THR A 271 12.52 -33.94 -1.14
N GLY A 272 12.58 -33.99 0.19
CA GLY A 272 13.48 -34.84 0.96
C GLY A 272 14.83 -34.20 1.29
N VAL A 273 15.00 -32.89 1.04
CA VAL A 273 16.19 -32.13 1.37
C VAL A 273 16.12 -31.68 2.83
N GLU A 274 17.20 -31.90 3.57
CA GLU A 274 17.34 -31.41 4.94
C GLU A 274 17.83 -29.96 4.95
N HIS A 275 17.15 -29.13 5.74
CA HIS A 275 17.45 -27.73 5.97
C HIS A 275 17.76 -27.48 7.44
N ARG A 276 18.69 -26.57 7.70
CA ARG A 276 19.11 -26.19 9.06
C ARG A 276 18.00 -25.48 9.83
N GLY A 277 17.97 -25.63 11.15
CA GLY A 277 17.06 -24.88 12.00
C GLY A 277 17.35 -23.37 12.06
N PHE A 278 16.50 -22.63 12.77
CA PHE A 278 16.67 -21.21 13.09
C PHE A 278 16.81 -21.00 14.58
N ILE A 279 17.65 -20.04 14.97
CA ILE A 279 17.80 -19.62 16.37
C ILE A 279 17.88 -18.09 16.47
N ASP A 280 17.42 -17.56 17.61
CA ASP A 280 17.78 -16.22 18.05
C ASP A 280 18.88 -16.33 19.11
N ALA A 281 20.13 -16.40 18.68
CA ALA A 281 21.27 -16.69 19.56
C ALA A 281 21.49 -15.61 20.63
N ASN A 282 20.91 -14.42 20.45
CA ASN A 282 21.04 -13.30 21.38
C ASN A 282 19.85 -13.19 22.35
N HIS A 283 18.86 -14.09 22.24
CA HIS A 283 17.70 -14.08 23.12
C HIS A 283 17.99 -14.84 24.42
N GLU A 284 17.59 -14.27 25.56
CA GLU A 284 17.84 -14.81 26.91
C GLU A 284 17.38 -16.27 27.09
N LEU A 285 16.32 -16.68 26.38
CA LEU A 285 15.78 -18.04 26.43
C LEU A 285 16.64 -19.09 25.70
N TYR A 286 17.50 -18.66 24.78
CA TYR A 286 18.32 -19.52 23.95
C TYR A 286 19.80 -19.47 24.34
N GLU A 287 20.13 -18.84 25.47
CA GLU A 287 21.49 -18.87 26.00
C GLU A 287 21.94 -20.31 26.27
N GLY A 288 23.05 -20.73 25.66
CA GLY A 288 23.57 -22.09 25.75
C GLY A 288 22.85 -23.14 24.89
N TYR A 289 21.92 -22.72 24.02
CA TYR A 289 21.27 -23.63 23.06
C TYR A 289 22.19 -24.00 21.89
N ASP A 290 23.28 -23.27 21.67
CA ASP A 290 24.29 -23.57 20.63
C ASP A 290 24.84 -25.01 20.75
N ALA A 291 24.95 -25.54 21.98
CA ALA A 291 25.40 -26.92 22.20
C ALA A 291 24.32 -27.96 21.87
N ARG A 292 23.04 -27.60 21.95
CA ARG A 292 21.90 -28.48 21.65
C ARG A 292 21.50 -28.43 20.19
N TYR A 293 21.64 -27.27 19.56
CA TYR A 293 21.28 -27.00 18.17
C TYR A 293 22.46 -26.38 17.41
N PRO A 294 23.57 -27.12 17.25
CA PRO A 294 24.80 -26.59 16.66
C PRO A 294 24.66 -26.16 15.19
N ASP A 295 23.67 -26.71 14.49
CA ASP A 295 23.41 -26.41 13.08
C ASP A 295 22.43 -25.24 12.88
N ALA A 296 21.76 -24.77 13.93
CA ALA A 296 20.76 -23.73 13.81
C ALA A 296 21.39 -22.38 13.40
N VAL A 297 20.78 -21.73 12.42
CA VAL A 297 21.28 -20.48 11.85
C VAL A 297 20.72 -19.28 12.61
N ASP A 298 21.59 -18.37 13.06
CA ASP A 298 21.23 -17.14 13.79
C ASP A 298 20.56 -16.08 12.88
N LYS A 299 19.35 -16.39 12.43
CA LYS A 299 18.53 -15.53 11.57
C LYS A 299 17.12 -15.27 12.10
N LEU A 300 16.74 -15.87 13.22
CA LEU A 300 15.45 -15.59 13.87
C LEU A 300 15.61 -14.48 14.89
N ARG A 301 14.66 -13.57 14.97
CA ARG A 301 14.60 -12.54 16.01
C ARG A 301 13.22 -12.53 16.64
N LEU A 302 13.18 -12.79 17.94
CA LEU A 302 11.96 -12.74 18.73
C LEU A 302 11.72 -11.30 19.22
N ILE A 303 10.58 -10.71 18.83
CA ILE A 303 10.23 -9.35 19.20
C ILE A 303 9.12 -9.36 20.24
N SER A 304 9.33 -8.65 21.35
CA SER A 304 8.32 -8.48 22.39
C SER A 304 7.42 -7.27 22.08
N PRO A 305 6.12 -7.46 21.77
CA PRO A 305 5.21 -6.37 21.43
C PRO A 305 5.15 -5.31 22.53
N ARG A 306 5.09 -5.75 23.79
CA ARG A 306 4.96 -4.85 24.95
C ARG A 306 6.17 -3.91 25.10
N LYS A 307 7.37 -4.37 24.73
CA LYS A 307 8.61 -3.59 24.86
C LYS A 307 8.84 -2.69 23.64
N PHE A 308 8.59 -3.22 22.44
CA PHE A 308 9.07 -2.59 21.20
C PHE A 308 7.98 -1.91 20.38
N ARG A 309 6.67 -2.15 20.60
CA ARG A 309 5.61 -1.62 19.72
C ARG A 309 5.70 -0.11 19.50
N THR A 310 5.84 0.69 20.56
CA THR A 310 5.96 2.15 20.43
C THR A 310 7.17 2.55 19.59
N ALA A 311 8.33 1.94 19.84
CA ALA A 311 9.56 2.21 19.08
C ALA A 311 9.40 1.83 17.61
N MET A 312 8.90 0.62 17.32
CA MET A 312 8.69 0.14 15.95
C MET A 312 7.72 1.02 15.16
N VAL A 313 6.65 1.52 15.81
CA VAL A 313 5.72 2.44 15.15
C VAL A 313 6.39 3.78 14.84
N GLU A 314 7.20 4.33 15.74
CA GLU A 314 7.92 5.58 15.52
C GLU A 314 8.98 5.45 14.41
N GLU A 315 9.71 4.34 14.39
CA GLU A 315 10.66 4.00 13.33
C GLU A 315 9.96 3.84 11.98
N PHE A 316 8.81 3.16 11.95
CA PHE A 316 8.00 3.04 10.75
C PHE A 316 7.53 4.41 10.24
N ILE A 317 7.06 5.30 11.13
CA ILE A 317 6.67 6.66 10.75
C ILE A 317 7.86 7.43 10.15
N GLU A 318 9.05 7.32 10.74
CA GLU A 318 10.27 7.94 10.21
C GLU A 318 10.58 7.41 8.81
N LEU A 319 10.63 6.08 8.63
CA LEU A 319 10.94 5.45 7.34
C LEU A 319 9.92 5.74 6.25
N MET A 320 8.63 5.80 6.61
CA MET A 320 7.55 6.18 5.70
C MET A 320 7.68 7.63 5.25
N ASN A 321 8.02 8.56 6.15
CA ASN A 321 8.22 9.96 5.80
C ASN A 321 9.50 10.20 4.99
N LEU A 322 10.54 9.40 5.22
CA LEU A 322 11.76 9.39 4.41
C LEU A 322 11.53 8.82 3.00
N GLY A 323 10.44 8.08 2.78
CA GLY A 323 10.13 7.48 1.48
C GLY A 323 10.99 6.27 1.13
N VAL A 324 11.46 5.52 2.12
CA VAL A 324 12.37 4.36 1.93
C VAL A 324 11.69 3.00 2.14
N ILE A 325 10.41 3.00 2.53
CA ILE A 325 9.54 1.82 2.49
C ILE A 325 8.57 2.01 1.35
N HIS A 326 8.48 1.04 0.45
CA HIS A 326 7.63 1.10 -0.72
C HIS A 326 6.54 0.03 -0.72
N PHE A 327 5.46 0.37 -1.42
CA PHE A 327 4.33 -0.53 -1.70
C PHE A 327 4.10 -0.63 -3.22
N PRO A 328 3.51 -1.73 -3.72
CA PRO A 328 2.99 -1.73 -5.07
C PRO A 328 1.83 -0.75 -5.17
N LEU A 329 1.59 -0.24 -6.39
CA LEU A 329 0.38 0.51 -6.73
C LEU A 329 -0.87 -0.27 -6.32
N GLU A 330 -2.00 0.40 -6.07
CA GLU A 330 -3.25 -0.28 -5.71
C GLU A 330 -3.69 -1.27 -6.80
N TYR A 331 -4.05 -2.49 -6.39
CA TYR A 331 -4.48 -3.53 -7.33
C TYR A 331 -5.77 -3.09 -8.01
N ASN A 332 -5.84 -3.10 -9.34
CA ASN A 332 -7.05 -2.68 -10.06
C ASN A 332 -8.14 -3.76 -10.11
N GLY A 333 -7.86 -5.00 -9.68
CA GLY A 333 -8.81 -6.12 -9.76
C GLY A 333 -8.85 -6.82 -11.12
N GLY A 334 -7.94 -6.49 -12.03
CA GLY A 334 -7.81 -7.14 -13.33
C GLY A 334 -6.88 -8.35 -13.28
N ASP A 335 -7.13 -9.34 -14.14
CA ASP A 335 -6.35 -10.58 -14.19
C ASP A 335 -4.97 -10.42 -14.87
N TYR A 336 -4.64 -9.22 -15.36
CA TYR A 336 -3.37 -8.92 -16.00
C TYR A 336 -2.96 -7.47 -15.79
N VAL A 337 -1.66 -7.21 -15.89
CA VAL A 337 -1.07 -5.87 -15.80
C VAL A 337 -0.01 -5.67 -16.87
N GLN A 338 0.20 -4.42 -17.30
CA GLN A 338 1.30 -4.09 -18.21
C GLN A 338 2.57 -3.76 -17.42
N VAL A 339 3.59 -4.57 -17.63
CA VAL A 339 4.92 -4.44 -17.02
C VAL A 339 5.90 -3.98 -18.08
N VAL A 340 6.87 -3.15 -17.69
CA VAL A 340 7.94 -2.71 -18.57
C VAL A 340 8.92 -3.86 -18.77
N ASP A 341 9.06 -4.31 -20.01
CA ASP A 341 9.95 -5.39 -20.48
C ASP A 341 11.10 -4.79 -21.30
N GLY A 342 11.76 -3.79 -20.71
CA GLY A 342 12.88 -3.07 -21.30
C GLY A 342 12.50 -1.81 -22.10
N VAL A 343 13.51 -1.24 -22.75
CA VAL A 343 13.39 -0.02 -23.55
C VAL A 343 13.86 -0.33 -24.96
N ASP A 344 13.06 0.02 -25.95
CA ASP A 344 13.46 -0.08 -27.36
C ASP A 344 14.66 0.84 -27.59
N LYS A 345 15.79 0.25 -27.97
CA LYS A 345 17.06 0.97 -28.18
C LYS A 345 17.01 1.96 -29.35
N SER A 346 16.02 1.84 -30.24
CA SER A 346 15.88 2.70 -31.42
C SER A 346 14.99 3.92 -31.17
N THR A 347 13.92 3.76 -30.38
CA THR A 347 12.92 4.80 -30.10
C THR A 347 13.03 5.40 -28.70
N GLY A 348 13.73 4.73 -27.78
CA GLY A 348 13.80 5.10 -26.37
C GLY A 348 12.48 4.87 -25.61
N GLN A 349 11.49 4.20 -26.22
CA GLN A 349 10.20 3.93 -25.59
C GLN A 349 10.22 2.63 -24.79
N GLU A 350 9.50 2.62 -23.67
CA GLU A 350 9.28 1.41 -22.86
C GLU A 350 8.52 0.36 -23.67
N ILE A 351 9.04 -0.86 -23.73
CA ILE A 351 8.33 -2.00 -24.29
C ILE A 351 7.42 -2.53 -23.18
N LEU A 352 6.11 -2.46 -23.37
CA LEU A 352 5.15 -2.95 -22.40
C LEU A 352 4.75 -4.39 -22.74
N LYS A 353 4.87 -5.29 -21.77
CA LYS A 353 4.40 -6.67 -21.86
C LYS A 353 3.24 -6.89 -20.91
N THR A 354 2.23 -7.61 -21.39
CA THR A 354 1.14 -8.08 -20.55
C THR A 354 1.63 -9.24 -19.68
N HIS A 355 1.55 -9.07 -18.36
CA HIS A 355 1.76 -10.12 -17.36
C HIS A 355 0.41 -10.61 -16.85
N GLU A 356 0.12 -11.89 -17.04
CA GLU A 356 -1.07 -12.52 -16.48
C GLU A 356 -0.83 -12.83 -15.00
N LEU A 357 -1.71 -12.35 -14.13
CA LEU A 357 -1.57 -12.47 -12.69
C LEU A 357 -2.07 -13.82 -12.19
N SER A 358 -1.21 -14.56 -11.50
CA SER A 358 -1.61 -15.78 -10.81
C SER A 358 -2.55 -15.46 -9.64
N LEU A 359 -3.37 -16.43 -9.21
CA LEU A 359 -4.26 -16.23 -8.06
C LEU A 359 -3.50 -15.85 -6.78
N GLU A 360 -2.28 -16.37 -6.63
CA GLU A 360 -1.40 -16.08 -5.50
C GLU A 360 -0.88 -14.64 -5.57
N GLU A 361 -0.50 -14.15 -6.76
CA GLU A 361 -0.10 -12.75 -6.97
C GLU A 361 -1.25 -11.80 -6.67
N GLN A 362 -2.45 -12.11 -7.18
CA GLN A 362 -3.66 -11.32 -6.89
C GLN A 362 -3.96 -11.29 -5.39
N THR A 363 -3.85 -12.44 -4.71
CA THR A 363 -4.10 -12.54 -3.26
C THR A 363 -3.07 -11.78 -2.45
N ALA A 364 -1.78 -11.87 -2.81
CA ALA A 364 -0.72 -11.09 -2.20
C ALA A 364 -0.98 -9.59 -2.38
N TRP A 365 -1.38 -9.16 -3.57
CA TRP A 365 -1.68 -7.77 -3.87
C TRP A 365 -2.84 -7.23 -3.02
N VAL A 366 -3.94 -7.99 -2.96
CA VAL A 366 -5.11 -7.65 -2.13
C VAL A 366 -4.69 -7.53 -0.66
N ASN A 367 -3.88 -8.46 -0.14
CA ASN A 367 -3.42 -8.39 1.24
C ASN A 367 -2.51 -7.18 1.50
N ILE A 368 -1.67 -6.77 0.54
CA ILE A 368 -0.88 -5.54 0.66
C ILE A 368 -1.78 -4.30 0.61
N ASP A 369 -2.85 -4.28 -0.20
CA ASP A 369 -3.83 -3.19 -0.19
C ASP A 369 -4.59 -3.13 1.14
N LEU A 370 -4.93 -4.27 1.73
CA LEU A 370 -5.48 -4.35 3.09
C LEU A 370 -4.46 -3.85 4.14
N MET A 371 -3.18 -4.17 3.99
CA MET A 371 -2.12 -3.63 4.85
C MET A 371 -2.06 -2.09 4.78
N LYS A 372 -2.12 -1.50 3.57
CA LYS A 372 -2.18 -0.03 3.39
C LYS A 372 -3.41 0.59 4.08
N ASN A 373 -4.56 -0.09 3.99
CA ASN A 373 -5.77 0.30 4.70
C ASN A 373 -5.59 0.25 6.24
N GLU A 374 -4.99 -0.81 6.76
CA GLU A 374 -4.72 -0.95 8.20
C GLU A 374 -3.74 0.12 8.69
N ILE A 375 -2.64 0.36 7.97
CA ILE A 375 -1.65 1.41 8.26
C ILE A 375 -2.32 2.78 8.43
N THR A 376 -3.22 3.14 7.50
CA THR A 376 -3.94 4.42 7.55
C THR A 376 -5.06 4.45 8.58
N SER A 377 -5.43 3.32 9.19
CA SER A 377 -6.47 3.27 10.22
C SER A 377 -5.92 3.46 11.64
N ILE A 378 -4.60 3.40 11.82
CA ILE A 378 -3.96 3.54 13.15
C ILE A 378 -3.90 5.00 13.58
N GLN A 379 -4.26 5.24 14.84
CA GLN A 379 -4.23 6.55 15.47
C GLN A 379 -3.26 6.57 16.66
N LYS A 380 -2.61 7.73 16.82
CA LYS A 380 -1.86 8.11 18.01
C LYS A 380 -2.83 8.71 19.01
N THR A 381 -2.87 8.14 20.21
CA THR A 381 -3.60 8.67 21.36
C THR A 381 -2.64 8.89 22.51
N THR A 382 -2.91 9.91 23.31
CA THR A 382 -2.19 10.16 24.56
C THR A 382 -3.14 10.05 25.73
N ASN A 383 -2.62 9.65 26.89
CA ASN A 383 -3.38 9.79 28.13
C ASN A 383 -3.61 11.28 28.45
N SER A 384 -4.55 11.57 29.35
CA SER A 384 -4.91 12.94 29.73
C SER A 384 -3.73 13.80 30.22
N GLU A 385 -2.67 13.15 30.71
CA GLU A 385 -1.45 13.78 31.22
C GLU A 385 -0.34 13.93 30.17
N ASN A 386 -0.56 13.45 28.94
CA ASN A 386 0.41 13.42 27.83
C ASN A 386 1.75 12.72 28.15
N THR A 387 1.74 11.76 29.07
CA THR A 387 2.92 11.00 29.50
C THR A 387 3.07 9.65 28.80
N THR A 388 1.96 9.08 28.31
CA THR A 388 1.96 7.78 27.63
C THR A 388 1.31 7.90 26.26
N VAL A 389 2.02 7.43 25.23
CA VAL A 389 1.55 7.37 23.86
C VAL A 389 1.09 5.95 23.54
N THR A 390 -0.09 5.82 22.96
CA THR A 390 -0.66 4.56 22.48
C THR A 390 -0.97 4.66 20.99
N TYR A 391 -0.49 3.69 20.22
CA TYR A 391 -0.77 3.55 18.79
C TYR A 391 -1.73 2.38 18.56
N ALA A 392 -2.98 2.69 18.22
CA ALA A 392 -4.03 1.69 18.06
C ALA A 392 -5.12 2.15 17.08
N LEU A 393 -5.98 1.22 16.67
CA LEU A 393 -7.22 1.55 15.98
C LEU A 393 -8.11 2.45 16.86
N ALA A 394 -8.89 3.33 16.21
CA ALA A 394 -9.85 4.15 16.92
C ALA A 394 -10.91 3.27 17.63
N PRO A 395 -11.39 3.65 18.82
CA PRO A 395 -12.29 2.81 19.62
C PRO A 395 -13.58 2.38 18.90
N ASP A 396 -14.08 3.17 17.96
CA ASP A 396 -15.30 2.93 17.19
C ASP A 396 -15.14 1.87 16.07
N VAL A 397 -13.90 1.61 15.67
CA VAL A 397 -13.53 0.63 14.63
C VAL A 397 -12.67 -0.53 15.13
N ALA A 398 -12.11 -0.44 16.34
CA ALA A 398 -11.22 -1.47 16.91
C ALA A 398 -11.84 -2.88 16.97
N ASN A 399 -13.16 -3.00 17.14
CA ASN A 399 -13.86 -4.29 17.13
C ASN A 399 -14.31 -4.77 15.73
N LYS A 400 -13.98 -4.00 14.68
CA LYS A 400 -14.46 -4.24 13.30
C LYS A 400 -13.33 -4.44 12.29
N ILE A 401 -12.15 -3.95 12.63
CA ILE A 401 -10.96 -3.94 11.76
C ILE A 401 -9.83 -4.59 12.55
N HIS A 402 -9.02 -5.40 11.88
CA HIS A 402 -7.82 -5.98 12.44
C HIS A 402 -6.61 -5.09 12.13
N ASP A 403 -5.57 -5.13 12.97
CA ASP A 403 -4.29 -4.43 12.76
C ASP A 403 -3.09 -5.37 12.56
N ASP A 404 -3.35 -6.66 12.32
CA ASP A 404 -2.30 -7.70 12.19
C ASP A 404 -1.33 -7.42 11.03
N ARG A 405 -1.81 -6.95 9.87
CA ARG A 405 -0.93 -6.64 8.72
C ARG A 405 -0.13 -5.38 8.97
N PHE A 406 -0.73 -4.39 9.64
CA PHE A 406 0.01 -3.23 10.13
C PHE A 406 1.12 -3.65 11.09
N TYR A 407 0.83 -4.56 12.02
CA TYR A 407 1.82 -5.02 12.98
C TYR A 407 3.01 -5.73 12.31
N VAL A 408 2.74 -6.56 11.30
CA VAL A 408 3.78 -7.17 10.47
C VAL A 408 4.58 -6.11 9.68
N ALA A 409 3.93 -5.06 9.17
CA ALA A 409 4.62 -3.98 8.47
C ALA A 409 5.63 -3.25 9.37
N ILE A 410 5.28 -2.98 10.63
CA ILE A 410 6.20 -2.33 11.57
C ILE A 410 7.34 -3.27 12.03
N LEU A 411 7.12 -4.58 12.08
CA LEU A 411 8.20 -5.56 12.33
C LEU A 411 9.23 -5.56 11.19
N LEU A 412 8.78 -5.53 9.93
CA LEU A 412 9.65 -5.39 8.76
C LEU A 412 10.43 -4.08 8.83
N ALA A 413 9.72 -2.97 9.12
CA ALA A 413 10.31 -1.65 9.23
C ALA A 413 11.36 -1.55 10.34
N HIS A 414 11.12 -2.18 11.48
CA HIS A 414 12.08 -2.24 12.59
C HIS A 414 13.43 -2.81 12.12
N ARG A 415 13.40 -3.92 11.38
CA ARG A 415 14.63 -4.52 10.84
C ARG A 415 15.31 -3.62 9.80
N LEU A 416 14.55 -3.00 8.90
CA LEU A 416 15.11 -2.04 7.94
C LEU A 416 15.78 -0.86 8.66
N TYR A 417 15.17 -0.40 9.75
CA TYR A 417 15.70 0.69 10.56
C TYR A 417 17.04 0.31 11.24
N GLU A 418 17.17 -0.92 11.76
CA GLU A 418 18.44 -1.43 12.28
C GLU A 418 19.55 -1.45 11.22
N LEU A 419 19.22 -1.89 10.00
CA LEU A 419 20.17 -1.93 8.88
C LEU A 419 20.65 -0.51 8.54
N ARG A 420 19.72 0.44 8.44
CA ARG A 420 20.04 1.85 8.17
C ARG A 420 20.88 2.50 9.27
N ARG A 421 20.65 2.16 10.55
CA ARG A 421 21.50 2.64 11.65
C ARG A 421 22.94 2.14 11.52
N LYS A 422 23.13 0.87 11.14
CA LYS A 422 24.48 0.29 10.95
C LYS A 422 25.23 0.96 9.79
N ASP A 423 24.53 1.31 8.72
CA ASP A 423 25.13 2.02 7.57
C ASP A 423 25.56 3.44 7.93
N LYS A 424 24.74 4.19 8.68
CA LYS A 424 25.10 5.53 9.17
C LYS A 424 26.35 5.51 10.08
N VAL A 425 26.48 4.50 10.93
CA VAL A 425 27.66 4.35 11.80
C VAL A 425 28.91 4.04 10.96
N ARG A 426 28.81 3.26 9.88
CA ARG A 426 29.94 2.99 8.97
C ARG A 426 30.36 4.20 8.14
N GLN A 427 29.43 5.08 7.75
CA GLN A 427 29.74 6.31 7.00
C GLN A 427 30.43 7.39 7.85
N SER A 428 30.40 7.27 9.19
CA SER A 428 31.06 8.24 10.09
C SER A 428 32.58 8.07 10.25
N ALA A 429 33.21 7.16 9.48
CA ALA A 429 34.66 7.06 9.38
C ALA A 429 35.24 8.18 8.48
N VAL A 430 35.34 9.37 9.06
CA VAL A 430 36.27 10.48 8.75
C VAL A 430 36.72 10.57 7.28
N GLU A 431 35.98 11.31 6.45
CA GLU A 431 36.63 12.04 5.37
C GLU A 431 37.46 13.16 6.00
N THR A 432 38.77 12.94 6.08
CA THR A 432 39.72 14.01 6.41
C THR A 432 39.72 14.97 5.22
N MET A 433 39.00 16.08 5.33
CA MET A 433 39.05 17.14 4.32
C MET A 433 40.49 17.65 4.21
N THR A 434 41.16 17.33 3.10
CA THR A 434 42.55 17.72 2.83
C THR A 434 42.65 19.11 2.18
N ALA A 435 41.53 19.72 1.79
CA ALA A 435 41.50 21.09 1.30
C ALA A 435 40.18 21.80 1.67
N PRO A 436 40.21 23.01 2.23
CA PRO A 436 39.01 23.81 2.42
C PRO A 436 38.42 24.23 1.06
N PRO A 437 37.08 24.28 0.91
CA PRO A 437 36.45 24.71 -0.33
C PRO A 437 36.79 26.17 -0.64
N ILE A 438 37.27 26.41 -1.87
CA ILE A 438 37.57 27.75 -2.38
C ILE A 438 36.29 28.34 -2.97
N CYS A 439 35.79 29.42 -2.38
CA CYS A 439 34.71 30.21 -2.96
C CYS A 439 35.26 31.06 -4.11
N ILE A 440 34.81 30.81 -5.35
CA ILE A 440 35.05 31.71 -6.48
C ILE A 440 34.11 32.92 -6.32
N SER A 441 34.70 34.11 -6.14
CA SER A 441 33.98 35.33 -5.81
C SER A 441 33.76 36.28 -6.99
N ASN A 442 34.07 35.91 -8.24
CA ASN A 442 33.77 36.76 -9.39
C ASN A 442 33.39 35.94 -10.62
N ILE A 443 32.24 36.29 -11.19
CA ILE A 443 31.83 35.96 -12.54
C ILE A 443 31.87 37.30 -13.29
N ASP A 444 32.78 37.43 -14.25
CA ASP A 444 32.77 38.55 -15.20
C ASP A 444 31.76 38.26 -16.31
N PHE A 445 31.00 39.30 -16.71
CA PHE A 445 29.93 39.25 -17.71
C PHE A 445 30.46 39.17 -19.15
#